data_AF-A0A939U9F8-F1
#
_entry.id   AF-A0A939U9F8-F1
#
_cell.length_a   1.000
_cell.length_b   1.000
_cell.length_c   1.000
_cell.angle_alpha   90.00
_cell.angle_beta   90.00
_cell.angle_gamma   90.00
#
_symmetry.space_group_name_H-M   'P 1'
#
loop_
_entity.id
_entity.type
_entity.pdbx_description
1 polymer ?
#
loop_
_entity_poly.entity_id
_entity_poly.type
_entity_poly.pdbx_seq_one_letter_code
_entity_poly.pdbx_strand_id
1 'polypeptide(L)'
;MGLVLGFLVLSYAFVPEVLGGKVVNQSDISGWQGMAHEKQMWDKAHPGEPAAWTGSMFSGMPTASIQSSTKGDWTQKIYDFLLLGKRPATYFFISLLGAFLLFLAFGVHPLVAAFGAVAVTFCSYNIQIIQVGHNTKMQALAFLPWVLAALVFTYRASGSRWPEMILGAALFGLAVSFQVKANHPQISYYLALMILIYVIVLFINLLRRKQPLKGFFIASALLLVMGVVGIGTNSIKLLPTFEYTPYSMR
;
A
#
# COMPACT_ATOMS: atom_id res chain seq x y z
N MET A 1 -8.11 -4.10 -21.78
CA MET A 1 -6.65 -3.98 -22.01
C MET A 1 -6.22 -2.57 -22.43
N GLY A 2 -6.87 -1.92 -23.40
CA GLY A 2 -6.48 -0.58 -23.87
C GLY A 2 -6.31 0.49 -22.78
N LEU A 3 -7.23 0.58 -21.81
CA LEU A 3 -7.12 1.56 -20.71
C LEU A 3 -5.92 1.31 -19.79
N VAL A 4 -5.60 0.06 -19.48
CA VAL A 4 -4.46 -0.29 -18.61
C VAL A 4 -3.13 0.07 -19.30
N LEU A 5 -3.01 -0.22 -20.59
CA LEU A 5 -1.87 0.25 -21.38
C LEU A 5 -1.81 1.78 -21.44
N GLY A 6 -2.96 2.44 -21.59
CA GLY A 6 -3.07 3.90 -21.52
C GLY A 6 -2.55 4.47 -20.20
N PHE A 7 -2.85 3.85 -19.05
CA PHE A 7 -2.31 4.25 -17.76
C PHE A 7 -0.79 4.08 -17.68
N LEU A 8 -0.26 2.98 -18.22
CA LEU A 8 1.19 2.77 -18.27
C LEU A 8 1.87 3.88 -19.09
N VAL A 9 1.36 4.15 -20.29
CA VAL A 9 1.87 5.22 -21.16
C VAL A 9 1.78 6.57 -20.46
N LEU A 10 0.64 6.89 -19.85
CA LEU A 10 0.43 8.16 -19.16
C LEU A 10 1.42 8.36 -17.99
N SER A 11 1.64 7.33 -17.18
CA SER A 11 2.58 7.39 -16.05
C SER A 11 4.01 7.71 -16.47
N TYR A 12 4.48 7.12 -17.58
CA TYR A 12 5.83 7.39 -18.09
C TYR A 12 5.89 8.69 -18.91
N ALA A 13 4.80 9.07 -19.58
CA ALA A 13 4.71 10.34 -20.31
C ALA A 13 4.71 11.56 -19.37
N PHE A 14 4.26 11.40 -18.13
CA PHE A 14 4.28 12.48 -17.13
C PHE A 14 5.68 12.74 -16.56
N VAL A 15 6.54 11.72 -16.51
CA VAL A 15 7.92 11.80 -16.03
C VAL A 15 8.88 11.10 -17.01
N PRO A 16 8.98 11.57 -18.26
CA PRO A 16 9.78 10.91 -19.30
C PRO A 16 11.27 10.82 -18.94
N GLU A 17 11.75 11.72 -18.07
CA GLU A 17 13.12 11.79 -17.58
C GLU A 17 13.62 10.47 -16.97
N VAL A 18 12.72 9.68 -16.38
CA VAL A 18 13.08 8.37 -15.80
C VAL A 18 13.62 7.41 -16.87
N LEU A 19 13.13 7.51 -18.11
CA LEU A 19 13.59 6.67 -19.21
C LEU A 19 15.06 6.96 -19.55
N GLY A 20 15.47 8.22 -19.48
CA GLY A 20 16.85 8.69 -19.64
C GLY A 20 17.75 8.46 -18.41
N GLY A 21 17.26 7.79 -17.36
CA GLY A 21 18.04 7.46 -16.17
C GLY A 21 18.20 8.61 -15.17
N LYS A 22 17.51 9.73 -15.37
CA LYS A 22 17.48 10.83 -14.40
C LYS A 22 16.69 10.41 -13.17
N VAL A 23 17.11 10.92 -12.01
CA VAL A 23 16.47 10.66 -10.72
C VAL A 23 16.11 12.00 -10.10
N VAL A 24 14.97 12.04 -9.40
CA VAL A 24 14.54 13.23 -8.67
C VAL A 24 15.47 13.44 -7.48
N ASN A 25 15.91 14.68 -7.26
CA ASN A 25 16.67 15.02 -6.06
C ASN A 25 15.70 15.07 -4.85
N GLN A 26 15.78 14.07 -3.99
CA GLN A 26 14.84 13.83 -2.89
C GLN A 26 15.58 13.92 -1.55
N SER A 27 15.33 14.98 -0.77
CA SER A 27 16.03 15.22 0.51
C SER A 27 15.84 14.08 1.50
N ASP A 28 14.66 13.47 1.57
CA ASP A 28 14.40 12.37 2.51
C ASP A 28 15.17 11.11 2.13
N ILE A 29 15.37 10.88 0.84
CA ILE A 29 16.14 9.73 0.35
C ILE A 29 17.62 9.95 0.62
N SER A 30 18.16 11.15 0.38
CA SER A 30 19.52 11.48 0.76
C SER A 30 19.74 11.33 2.27
N GLY A 31 18.78 11.77 3.09
CA GLY A 31 18.80 11.56 4.55
C GLY A 31 18.84 10.07 4.90
N TRP A 32 17.90 9.28 4.38
CA TRP A 32 17.84 7.83 4.62
C TRP A 32 19.10 7.09 4.18
N GLN A 33 19.71 7.46 3.05
CA GLN A 33 20.98 6.89 2.61
C GLN A 33 22.09 7.11 3.64
N GLY A 34 22.16 8.31 4.23
CA GLY A 34 23.09 8.59 5.33
C GLY A 34 22.84 7.71 6.55
N MET A 35 21.56 7.58 6.96
CA MET A 35 21.19 6.75 8.12
C MET A 35 21.52 5.26 7.92
N ALA A 36 21.31 4.74 6.71
CA ALA A 36 21.48 3.32 6.39
C ALA A 36 22.92 2.93 6.01
N HIS A 37 23.81 3.91 5.81
CA HIS A 37 25.11 3.69 5.16
C HIS A 37 26.00 2.69 5.91
N GLU A 38 26.19 2.86 7.21
CA GLU A 38 27.02 1.97 8.04
C GLU A 38 26.50 0.54 8.02
N LYS A 39 25.18 0.34 8.19
CA LYS A 39 24.56 -0.98 8.05
C LYS A 39 24.83 -1.59 6.69
N GLN A 40 24.63 -0.84 5.61
CA GLN A 40 24.81 -1.36 4.25
C GLN A 40 26.26 -1.76 3.99
N MET A 41 27.23 -0.98 4.50
CA MET A 41 28.65 -1.29 4.40
C MET A 41 29.00 -2.55 5.22
N TRP A 42 28.47 -2.67 6.44
CA TRP A 42 28.64 -3.85 7.27
C TRP A 42 28.06 -5.12 6.62
N ASP A 43 26.79 -5.08 6.20
CA ASP A 43 26.08 -6.21 5.60
C ASP A 43 26.76 -6.68 4.31
N LYS A 44 27.37 -5.76 3.56
CA LYS A 44 28.16 -6.07 2.35
C LYS A 44 29.49 -6.75 2.69
N ALA A 45 30.13 -6.34 3.78
CA ALA A 45 31.41 -6.91 4.23
C ALA A 45 31.25 -8.25 4.97
N HIS A 46 30.10 -8.48 5.62
CA HIS A 46 29.79 -9.70 6.38
C HIS A 46 28.51 -10.37 5.86
N PRO A 47 28.55 -11.01 4.68
CA PRO A 47 27.38 -11.68 4.13
C PRO A 47 26.87 -12.78 5.06
N GLY A 48 25.59 -12.69 5.46
CA GLY A 48 24.95 -13.64 6.37
C GLY A 48 24.85 -13.17 7.83
N GLU A 49 25.56 -12.10 8.21
CA GLU A 49 25.54 -11.50 9.55
C GLU A 49 25.05 -10.05 9.50
N PRO A 50 23.76 -9.83 9.23
CA PRO A 50 23.22 -8.48 9.06
C PRO A 50 23.32 -7.68 10.38
N ALA A 51 23.80 -6.44 10.29
CA ALA A 51 23.90 -5.54 11.44
C ALA A 51 22.51 -5.27 12.03
N ALA A 52 22.34 -5.57 13.33
CA ALA A 52 21.13 -5.28 14.10
C ALA A 52 21.15 -3.88 14.76
N TRP A 53 22.33 -3.25 14.81
CA TRP A 53 22.55 -1.93 15.42
C TRP A 53 23.40 -1.05 14.48
N THR A 54 23.17 0.25 14.49
CA THR A 54 23.99 1.25 13.79
C THR A 54 24.31 2.39 14.74
N GLY A 55 25.56 2.87 14.72
CA GLY A 55 26.01 4.05 15.47
C GLY A 55 25.84 5.37 14.70
N SER A 56 25.56 5.30 13.39
CA SER A 56 25.48 6.46 12.49
C SER A 56 24.29 7.38 12.77
N MET A 57 23.31 6.91 13.53
CA MET A 57 22.13 7.68 13.93
C MET A 57 22.16 7.94 15.43
N PHE A 58 22.37 9.21 15.82
CA PHE A 58 22.50 9.65 17.21
C PHE A 58 23.62 8.87 17.95
N SER A 59 23.38 8.43 19.20
CA SER A 59 24.26 7.52 19.95
C SER A 59 24.03 6.04 19.60
N GLY A 60 23.30 5.78 18.52
CA GLY A 60 22.95 4.47 18.01
C GLY A 60 21.49 4.09 18.17
N MET A 61 21.03 3.18 17.31
CA MET A 61 19.67 2.65 17.30
C MET A 61 19.58 1.27 16.63
N PRO A 62 18.49 0.51 16.86
CA PRO A 62 18.24 -0.72 16.12
C PRO A 62 18.04 -0.45 14.63
N THR A 63 18.64 -1.30 13.79
CA THR A 63 18.58 -1.14 12.33
C THR A 63 17.25 -1.56 11.74
N ALA A 64 16.45 -2.35 12.47
CA ALA A 64 15.12 -2.78 12.04
C ALA A 64 14.19 -1.60 11.68
N SER A 65 14.38 -0.46 12.35
CA SER A 65 13.64 0.79 12.11
C SER A 65 14.09 1.56 10.85
N ILE A 66 15.28 1.27 10.33
CA ILE A 66 15.85 1.91 9.12
C ILE A 66 15.66 0.99 7.90
N GLN A 67 15.98 -0.29 8.07
CA GLN A 67 15.89 -1.30 7.02
C GLN A 67 15.59 -2.67 7.64
N SER A 68 14.33 -3.09 7.54
CA SER A 68 13.87 -4.39 8.04
C SER A 68 14.18 -5.51 7.04
N SER A 69 14.38 -6.73 7.54
CA SER A 69 14.52 -7.93 6.72
C SER A 69 13.21 -8.28 6.00
N THR A 70 13.32 -8.80 4.78
CA THR A 70 12.20 -9.38 4.02
C THR A 70 12.25 -10.91 3.98
N LYS A 71 13.23 -11.53 4.66
CA LYS A 71 13.41 -12.98 4.69
C LYS A 71 12.19 -13.64 5.36
N GLY A 72 11.53 -14.54 4.63
CA GLY A 72 10.32 -15.22 5.11
C GLY A 72 9.02 -14.53 4.70
N ASP A 73 9.06 -13.42 3.97
CA ASP A 73 7.89 -12.76 3.42
C ASP A 73 7.59 -13.27 1.99
N TRP A 74 6.56 -14.11 1.87
CA TRP A 74 6.22 -14.77 0.61
C TRP A 74 5.50 -13.82 -0.37
N THR A 75 4.95 -12.71 0.14
CA THR A 75 4.27 -11.70 -0.67
C THR A 75 5.27 -10.73 -1.32
N GLN A 76 6.52 -10.71 -0.86
CA GLN A 76 7.56 -9.79 -1.31
C GLN A 76 7.79 -9.85 -2.82
N LYS A 77 7.83 -11.05 -3.42
CA LYS A 77 8.05 -11.21 -4.87
C LYS A 77 6.97 -10.52 -5.71
N ILE A 78 5.71 -10.62 -5.28
CA ILE A 78 4.58 -9.99 -5.99
C ILE A 78 4.65 -8.47 -5.81
N TYR A 79 4.98 -8.02 -4.60
CA TYR A 79 5.16 -6.60 -4.32
C TYR A 79 6.28 -5.98 -5.16
N ASP A 80 7.43 -6.64 -5.24
CA ASP A 80 8.58 -6.20 -6.04
C ASP A 80 8.26 -6.22 -7.54
N PHE A 81 7.50 -7.21 -8.00
CA PHE A 81 7.02 -7.26 -9.38
C PHE A 81 6.15 -6.05 -9.73
N LEU A 82 5.21 -5.66 -8.85
CA LEU A 82 4.40 -4.46 -9.05
C LEU A 82 5.26 -3.18 -9.06
N LEU A 83 6.37 -3.19 -8.32
CA LEU A 83 7.29 -2.06 -8.19
C LEU A 83 8.49 -2.09 -9.16
N LEU A 84 8.53 -3.03 -10.12
CA LEU A 84 9.67 -3.26 -11.02
C LEU A 84 10.00 -2.07 -11.92
N GLY A 85 9.00 -1.27 -12.28
CA GLY A 85 9.19 -0.11 -13.17
C GLY A 85 10.03 1.01 -12.53
N LYS A 86 10.38 2.02 -13.34
CA LYS A 86 11.15 3.17 -12.85
C LYS A 86 10.30 4.12 -11.98
N ARG A 87 10.86 4.52 -10.84
CA ARG A 87 10.23 5.51 -9.95
C ARG A 87 10.48 6.94 -10.49
N PRO A 88 9.50 7.86 -10.40
CA PRO A 88 8.19 7.69 -9.76
C PRO A 88 7.07 7.15 -10.68
N ALA A 89 7.32 6.90 -11.97
CA ALA A 89 6.30 6.44 -12.93
C ALA A 89 5.52 5.20 -12.44
N THR A 90 6.20 4.26 -11.81
CA THR A 90 5.56 3.07 -11.22
C THR A 90 4.54 3.41 -10.14
N TYR A 91 4.79 4.43 -9.31
CA TYR A 91 3.85 4.85 -8.28
C TYR A 91 2.56 5.42 -8.90
N PHE A 92 2.70 6.21 -9.97
CA PHE A 92 1.54 6.70 -10.72
C PHE A 92 0.76 5.56 -11.36
N PHE A 93 1.44 4.57 -11.94
CA PHE A 93 0.76 3.43 -12.56
C PHE A 93 -0.06 2.61 -11.55
N ILE A 94 0.54 2.27 -10.40
CA ILE A 94 -0.15 1.52 -9.33
C ILE A 94 -1.33 2.33 -8.78
N SER A 95 -1.15 3.63 -8.59
CA SER A 95 -2.21 4.54 -8.12
C SER A 95 -3.37 4.62 -9.14
N LEU A 96 -3.08 4.80 -10.43
CA LEU A 96 -4.08 4.83 -11.50
C LEU A 96 -4.88 3.53 -11.53
N LEU A 97 -4.20 2.39 -11.51
CA LEU A 97 -4.85 1.09 -11.55
C LEU A 97 -5.73 0.88 -10.31
N GLY A 98 -5.23 1.19 -9.12
CA GLY A 98 -5.99 1.08 -7.88
C GLY A 98 -7.22 1.97 -7.84
N ALA A 99 -7.06 3.25 -8.16
CA ALA A 99 -8.17 4.21 -8.19
C ALA A 99 -9.22 3.82 -9.24
N PHE A 100 -8.78 3.36 -10.41
CA PHE A 100 -9.67 2.85 -11.45
C PHE A 100 -10.48 1.65 -10.96
N LEU A 101 -9.82 0.66 -10.33
CA LEU A 101 -10.49 -0.51 -9.74
C LEU A 101 -11.50 -0.10 -8.66
N LEU A 102 -11.19 0.92 -7.85
CA LEU A 102 -12.10 1.45 -6.83
C LEU A 102 -13.37 2.05 -7.46
N PHE A 103 -13.22 2.89 -8.48
CA PHE A 103 -14.38 3.47 -9.16
C PHE A 103 -15.23 2.40 -9.87
N LEU A 104 -14.60 1.40 -10.48
CA LEU A 104 -15.31 0.24 -11.02
C LEU A 104 -16.03 -0.56 -9.93
N ALA A 105 -15.40 -0.74 -8.77
CA ALA A 105 -16.02 -1.40 -7.63
C ALA A 105 -17.24 -0.62 -7.12
N PHE A 106 -17.26 0.71 -7.24
CA PHE A 106 -18.46 1.52 -6.98
C PHE A 106 -19.52 1.46 -8.10
N GLY A 107 -19.21 0.85 -9.25
CA GLY A 107 -20.13 0.73 -10.38
C GLY A 107 -20.13 1.94 -11.30
N VAL A 108 -19.10 2.77 -11.24
CA VAL A 108 -18.92 3.92 -12.13
C VAL A 108 -18.59 3.41 -13.54
N HIS A 109 -19.12 4.07 -14.57
CA HIS A 109 -18.84 3.75 -15.97
C HIS A 109 -17.32 3.80 -16.25
N PRO A 110 -16.73 2.84 -17.00
CA PRO A 110 -15.27 2.73 -17.17
C PRO A 110 -14.57 4.00 -17.65
N LEU A 111 -15.17 4.77 -18.56
CA LEU A 111 -14.55 6.02 -19.02
C LEU A 111 -14.49 7.07 -17.90
N VAL A 112 -15.57 7.22 -17.12
CA VAL A 112 -15.62 8.16 -15.99
C VAL A 112 -14.70 7.69 -14.86
N ALA A 113 -14.63 6.39 -14.61
CA ALA A 113 -13.70 5.79 -13.67
C ALA A 113 -12.24 6.07 -14.06
N ALA A 114 -11.90 6.06 -15.35
CA ALA A 114 -10.57 6.39 -15.83
C ALA A 114 -10.22 7.86 -15.57
N PHE A 115 -11.14 8.80 -15.85
CA PHE A 115 -10.95 10.21 -15.51
C PHE A 115 -10.80 10.43 -14.00
N GLY A 116 -11.62 9.76 -13.18
CA GLY A 116 -11.48 9.80 -11.72
C GLY A 116 -10.12 9.27 -11.25
N ALA A 117 -9.63 8.18 -11.83
CA ALA A 117 -8.32 7.62 -11.50
C ALA A 117 -7.17 8.59 -11.81
N VAL A 118 -7.25 9.29 -12.94
CA VAL A 118 -6.30 10.34 -13.32
C VAL A 118 -6.35 11.49 -12.30
N ALA A 119 -7.54 11.97 -11.93
CA ALA A 119 -7.70 13.04 -10.95
C ALA A 119 -7.12 12.67 -9.57
N VAL A 120 -7.36 11.44 -9.10
CA VAL A 120 -6.80 10.95 -7.83
C VAL A 120 -5.27 10.86 -7.89
N THR A 121 -4.73 10.34 -8.99
CA THR A 121 -3.28 10.07 -9.10
C THR A 121 -2.47 11.34 -9.30
N PHE A 122 -2.89 12.22 -10.19
CA PHE A 122 -2.18 13.44 -10.55
C PHE A 122 -2.63 14.66 -9.73
N CYS A 123 -3.25 14.44 -8.56
CA CYS A 123 -3.49 15.53 -7.63
C CYS A 123 -2.15 16.11 -7.14
N SER A 124 -2.13 17.42 -6.91
CA SER A 124 -0.90 18.17 -6.58
C SER A 124 -0.14 17.58 -5.39
N TYR A 125 -0.87 17.09 -4.38
CA TYR A 125 -0.30 16.50 -3.18
C TYR A 125 0.58 15.28 -3.46
N ASN A 126 0.19 14.38 -4.36
CA ASN A 126 0.98 13.20 -4.71
C ASN A 126 2.32 13.58 -5.35
N ILE A 127 2.33 14.64 -6.16
CA ILE A 127 3.54 15.14 -6.80
C ILE A 127 4.48 15.77 -5.76
N GLN A 128 3.93 16.55 -4.81
CA GLN A 128 4.71 17.18 -3.74
C GLN A 128 5.43 16.15 -2.85
N ILE A 129 4.74 15.08 -2.43
CA ILE A 129 5.36 14.05 -1.58
C ILE A 129 6.42 13.25 -2.34
N ILE A 130 6.24 13.04 -3.65
CA ILE A 130 7.26 12.44 -4.51
C ILE A 130 8.46 13.38 -4.61
N GLN A 131 8.26 14.68 -4.80
CA GLN A 131 9.38 15.62 -4.94
C GLN A 131 10.31 15.62 -3.73
N VAL A 132 9.77 15.58 -2.51
CA VAL A 132 10.57 15.65 -1.27
C VAL A 132 11.21 14.30 -0.92
N GLY A 133 10.62 13.19 -1.35
CA GLY A 133 11.17 11.85 -1.09
C GLY A 133 10.36 10.98 -0.11
N HIS A 134 9.12 11.36 0.21
CA HIS A 134 8.20 10.58 1.02
C HIS A 134 7.66 9.36 0.25
N ASN A 135 8.57 8.52 -0.25
CA ASN A 135 8.29 7.40 -1.15
C ASN A 135 7.45 6.32 -0.47
N THR A 136 7.63 6.07 0.83
CA THR A 136 6.79 5.15 1.62
C THR A 136 5.34 5.65 1.71
N LYS A 137 5.16 6.96 1.90
CA LYS A 137 3.84 7.61 1.92
C LYS A 137 3.15 7.50 0.57
N MET A 138 3.87 7.79 -0.51
CA MET A 138 3.33 7.68 -1.88
C MET A 138 2.94 6.23 -2.20
N GLN A 139 3.78 5.25 -1.82
CA GLN A 139 3.45 3.84 -1.99
C GLN A 139 2.19 3.44 -1.21
N ALA A 140 2.08 3.88 0.05
CA ALA A 140 0.90 3.62 0.86
C ALA A 140 -0.38 4.23 0.23
N LEU A 141 -0.28 5.44 -0.33
CA LEU A 141 -1.38 6.09 -1.07
C LEU A 141 -1.72 5.36 -2.38
N ALA A 142 -0.73 4.81 -3.08
CA ALA A 142 -0.95 4.07 -4.31
C ALA A 142 -1.71 2.75 -4.07
N PHE A 143 -1.45 2.05 -2.96
CA PHE A 143 -2.16 0.82 -2.58
C PHE A 143 -3.46 1.05 -1.81
N LEU A 144 -3.67 2.24 -1.23
CA LEU A 144 -4.90 2.60 -0.53
C LEU A 144 -6.19 2.32 -1.33
N PRO A 145 -6.33 2.77 -2.60
CA PRO A 145 -7.54 2.52 -3.36
C PRO A 145 -7.71 1.03 -3.73
N TRP A 146 -6.64 0.22 -3.74
CA TRP A 146 -6.76 -1.23 -3.94
C TRP A 146 -7.47 -1.90 -2.77
N VAL A 147 -7.14 -1.50 -1.55
CA VAL A 147 -7.79 -2.01 -0.33
C VAL A 147 -9.28 -1.66 -0.36
N LEU A 148 -9.60 -0.40 -0.67
CA LEU A 148 -11.00 0.04 -0.76
C LEU A 148 -11.74 -0.65 -1.91
N ALA A 149 -11.10 -0.85 -3.06
CA ALA A 149 -11.71 -1.53 -4.20
C ALA A 149 -12.10 -2.96 -3.85
N ALA A 150 -11.18 -3.71 -3.22
CA ALA A 150 -11.42 -5.09 -2.79
C ALA A 150 -12.49 -5.17 -1.69
N LEU A 151 -12.50 -4.21 -0.75
CA LEU A 151 -13.52 -4.08 0.29
C LEU A 151 -14.92 -3.93 -0.33
N VAL A 152 -15.07 -2.94 -1.21
CA VAL A 152 -16.34 -2.63 -1.89
C VAL A 152 -16.78 -3.81 -2.76
N PHE A 153 -15.86 -4.41 -3.51
CA PHE A 153 -16.13 -5.57 -4.34
C PHE A 153 -16.66 -6.76 -3.53
N THR A 154 -16.05 -7.04 -2.37
CA THR A 154 -16.48 -8.12 -1.46
C THR A 154 -17.90 -7.91 -0.97
N TYR A 155 -18.24 -6.69 -0.51
CA TYR A 155 -19.60 -6.38 -0.07
C TYR A 155 -20.62 -6.44 -1.21
N ARG A 156 -20.26 -6.03 -2.42
CA ARG A 156 -21.16 -6.11 -3.59
C ARG A 156 -21.42 -7.54 -4.06
N ALA A 157 -20.47 -8.45 -3.89
CA ALA A 157 -20.64 -9.86 -4.19
C ALA A 157 -21.44 -10.62 -3.10
N SER A 158 -21.61 -10.01 -1.92
CA SER A 158 -22.26 -10.64 -0.78
C SER A 158 -23.72 -11.01 -1.09
N GLY A 159 -24.08 -12.27 -0.82
CA GLY A 159 -25.46 -12.77 -0.93
C GLY A 159 -25.85 -13.41 -2.27
N SER A 160 -25.06 -13.29 -3.34
CA SER A 160 -25.39 -13.97 -4.61
C SER A 160 -24.22 -14.63 -5.32
N ARG A 161 -22.97 -14.27 -4.99
CA ARG A 161 -21.79 -14.72 -5.75
C ARG A 161 -20.63 -15.09 -4.82
N TRP A 162 -20.75 -16.27 -4.22
CA TRP A 162 -19.77 -16.80 -3.26
C TRP A 162 -18.32 -16.80 -3.77
N PRO A 163 -18.01 -17.26 -5.01
CA PRO A 163 -16.64 -17.25 -5.51
C PRO A 163 -16.03 -15.85 -5.59
N GLU A 164 -16.84 -14.87 -6.02
CA GLU A 164 -16.40 -13.48 -6.17
C GLU A 164 -16.21 -12.79 -4.82
N MET A 165 -17.04 -13.12 -3.83
CA MET A 165 -16.87 -12.66 -2.45
C MET A 165 -15.56 -13.18 -1.84
N ILE A 166 -15.25 -14.46 -2.04
CA ILE A 166 -13.97 -15.05 -1.58
C ILE A 166 -12.79 -14.41 -2.30
N LEU A 167 -12.88 -14.24 -3.62
CA LEU A 167 -11.85 -13.55 -4.40
C LEU A 167 -11.64 -12.12 -3.91
N GLY A 168 -12.72 -11.38 -3.66
CA GLY A 168 -12.66 -10.02 -3.11
C GLY A 168 -11.98 -9.97 -1.76
N ALA A 169 -12.31 -10.87 -0.84
CA ALA A 169 -11.68 -10.95 0.47
C ALA A 169 -10.19 -11.34 0.36
N ALA A 170 -9.84 -12.23 -0.55
CA ALA A 170 -8.44 -12.60 -0.81
C ALA A 170 -7.63 -11.42 -1.37
N LEU A 171 -8.18 -10.69 -2.34
CA LEU A 171 -7.60 -9.47 -2.88
C LEU A 171 -7.48 -8.38 -1.81
N PHE A 172 -8.45 -8.30 -0.89
CA PHE A 172 -8.40 -7.37 0.24
C PHE A 172 -7.23 -7.69 1.17
N GLY A 173 -7.05 -8.94 1.57
CA GLY A 173 -5.91 -9.36 2.40
C GLY A 173 -4.56 -9.09 1.73
N LEU A 174 -4.45 -9.34 0.42
CA LEU A 174 -3.23 -9.03 -0.35
C LEU A 174 -2.98 -7.52 -0.44
N ALA A 175 -4.01 -6.72 -0.71
CA ALA A 175 -3.90 -5.27 -0.77
C ALA A 175 -3.52 -4.66 0.59
N VAL A 176 -4.11 -5.18 1.70
CA VAL A 176 -3.74 -4.79 3.06
C VAL A 176 -2.29 -5.15 3.35
N SER A 177 -1.84 -6.35 2.95
CA SER A 177 -0.43 -6.75 3.06
C SER A 177 0.50 -5.74 2.37
N PHE A 178 0.21 -5.35 1.13
CA PHE A 178 1.03 -4.37 0.39
C PHE A 178 0.97 -2.95 0.97
N GLN A 179 -0.20 -2.54 1.47
CA GLN A 179 -0.37 -1.24 2.10
C GLN A 179 0.47 -1.15 3.39
N VAL A 180 0.42 -2.18 4.24
CA VAL A 180 1.20 -2.25 5.48
C VAL A 180 2.69 -2.35 5.17
N LYS A 181 3.07 -3.12 4.14
CA LYS A 181 4.46 -3.27 3.70
C LYS A 181 5.10 -1.95 3.28
N ALA A 182 4.31 -1.05 2.66
CA ALA A 182 4.75 0.32 2.32
C ALA A 182 5.20 1.13 3.55
N ASN A 183 4.83 0.70 4.75
CA ASN A 183 5.39 1.16 6.03
C ASN A 183 5.17 2.63 6.32
N HIS A 184 3.93 3.08 6.15
CA HIS A 184 3.52 4.42 6.53
C HIS A 184 2.32 4.38 7.48
N PRO A 185 2.55 4.20 8.80
CA PRO A 185 1.50 3.95 9.78
C PRO A 185 0.36 4.98 9.77
N GLN A 186 0.66 6.26 9.53
CA GLN A 186 -0.36 7.31 9.44
C GLN A 186 -1.37 7.05 8.31
N ILE A 187 -0.92 6.61 7.13
CA ILE A 187 -1.83 6.33 6.00
C ILE A 187 -2.62 5.05 6.29
N SER A 188 -1.99 4.04 6.89
CA SER A 188 -2.68 2.82 7.33
C SER A 188 -3.78 3.12 8.35
N TYR A 189 -3.51 4.02 9.30
CA TYR A 189 -4.48 4.48 10.29
C TYR A 189 -5.69 5.18 9.64
N TYR A 190 -5.46 6.14 8.74
CA TYR A 190 -6.55 6.80 8.03
C TYR A 190 -7.34 5.84 7.14
N LEU A 191 -6.68 4.85 6.53
CA LEU A 191 -7.36 3.80 5.78
C LEU A 191 -8.26 2.95 6.67
N ALA A 192 -7.79 2.54 7.85
CA ALA A 192 -8.61 1.80 8.81
C ALA A 192 -9.86 2.60 9.23
N LEU A 193 -9.72 3.90 9.47
CA LEU A 193 -10.85 4.79 9.74
C LEU A 193 -11.83 4.87 8.56
N MET A 194 -11.33 5.00 7.33
CA MET A 194 -12.18 5.00 6.13
C MET A 194 -12.95 3.69 5.97
N ILE A 195 -12.30 2.54 6.19
CA ILE A 195 -12.94 1.22 6.17
C ILE A 195 -14.05 1.16 7.22
N LEU A 196 -13.74 1.56 8.46
CA LEU A 196 -14.70 1.54 9.57
C LEU A 196 -15.94 2.39 9.25
N ILE A 197 -15.73 3.64 8.81
CA ILE A 197 -16.82 4.54 8.43
C ILE A 197 -17.65 3.94 7.29
N TYR A 198 -17.00 3.40 6.26
CA TYR A 198 -17.68 2.78 5.13
C TYR A 198 -18.56 1.60 5.58
N VAL A 199 -18.03 0.71 6.42
CA VAL A 199 -18.76 -0.46 6.95
C VAL A 199 -19.96 -0.03 7.80
N ILE A 200 -19.80 0.99 8.66
CA ILE A 200 -20.90 1.54 9.47
C ILE A 200 -22.00 2.13 8.57
N VAL A 201 -21.62 2.95 7.58
CA VAL A 201 -22.59 3.55 6.64
C VAL A 201 -23.32 2.47 5.85
N LEU A 202 -22.61 1.44 5.40
CA LEU A 202 -23.20 0.29 4.70
C LEU A 202 -24.20 -0.44 5.59
N PHE A 203 -23.82 -0.72 6.86
CA PHE A 203 -24.70 -1.38 7.82
C PHE A 203 -25.97 -0.58 8.09
N ILE A 204 -25.86 0.73 8.35
CA ILE A 204 -27.00 1.62 8.56
C ILE A 204 -27.92 1.62 7.32
N ASN A 205 -27.35 1.66 6.12
CA ASN A 205 -28.12 1.62 4.88
C ASN A 205 -28.89 0.30 4.71
N LEU A 206 -28.29 -0.84 5.07
CA LEU A 206 -28.97 -2.14 5.02
C LEU A 206 -30.12 -2.21 6.02
N LEU A 207 -29.93 -1.70 7.24
CA LEU A 207 -31.00 -1.61 8.25
C LEU A 207 -32.16 -0.74 7.78
N ARG A 208 -31.87 0.45 7.26
CA ARG A 208 -32.89 1.38 6.74
C ARG A 208 -33.71 0.78 5.59
N ARG A 209 -33.06 -0.01 4.73
CA ARG A 209 -33.69 -0.67 3.58
C ARG A 209 -34.32 -2.03 3.91
N LYS A 210 -34.26 -2.47 5.18
CA LYS A 210 -34.74 -3.78 5.65
C LYS A 210 -34.18 -4.95 4.82
N GLN A 211 -32.95 -4.83 4.35
CA GLN A 211 -32.29 -5.86 3.55
C GLN A 211 -31.71 -6.98 4.44
N PRO A 212 -31.58 -8.22 3.93
CA PRO A 212 -31.03 -9.32 4.70
C PRO A 212 -29.58 -9.07 5.11
N LEU A 213 -29.29 -9.19 6.40
CA LEU A 213 -27.96 -8.89 6.96
C LEU A 213 -26.96 -10.05 6.88
N LYS A 214 -27.41 -11.27 6.53
CA LYS A 214 -26.56 -12.46 6.48
C LYS A 214 -25.33 -12.28 5.58
N GLY A 215 -25.53 -11.72 4.38
CA GLY A 215 -24.42 -11.46 3.44
C GLY A 215 -23.41 -10.46 4.00
N PHE A 216 -23.89 -9.41 4.66
CA PHE A 216 -23.04 -8.40 5.29
C PHE A 216 -22.15 -8.98 6.39
N PHE A 217 -22.70 -9.81 7.28
CA PHE A 217 -21.91 -10.40 8.36
C PHE A 217 -20.87 -11.40 7.85
N ILE A 218 -21.23 -12.24 6.86
CA ILE A 218 -20.28 -13.17 6.23
C ILE A 218 -19.15 -12.40 5.54
N ALA A 219 -19.49 -11.39 4.74
CA ALA A 219 -18.49 -10.55 4.07
C ALA A 219 -17.58 -9.84 5.09
N SER A 220 -18.15 -9.28 6.16
CA SER A 220 -17.39 -8.59 7.22
C SER A 220 -16.46 -9.55 7.95
N ALA A 221 -16.91 -10.77 8.25
CA ALA A 221 -16.07 -11.79 8.88
C ALA A 221 -14.91 -12.21 7.96
N LEU A 222 -15.18 -12.43 6.67
CA LEU A 222 -14.13 -12.75 5.69
C LEU A 222 -13.11 -11.61 5.55
N LEU A 223 -13.57 -10.37 5.47
CA LEU A 223 -12.70 -9.19 5.39
C LEU A 223 -11.86 -9.02 6.66
N LEU A 224 -12.44 -9.26 7.85
CA LEU A 224 -11.70 -9.22 9.11
C LEU A 224 -10.59 -10.27 9.13
N VAL A 225 -10.92 -11.53 8.80
CA VAL A 225 -9.95 -12.63 8.76
C VAL A 225 -8.84 -12.32 7.75
N MET A 226 -9.19 -11.96 6.52
CA MET A 226 -8.20 -11.67 5.48
C MET A 226 -7.40 -10.40 5.76
N GLY A 227 -7.99 -9.40 6.42
CA GLY A 227 -7.27 -8.22 6.89
C GLY A 227 -6.22 -8.54 7.94
N VAL A 228 -6.58 -9.35 8.95
CA VAL A 228 -5.64 -9.84 9.97
C VAL A 228 -4.53 -10.67 9.34
N VAL A 229 -4.86 -11.58 8.42
CA VAL A 229 -3.86 -12.35 7.66
C VAL A 229 -2.94 -11.41 6.88
N GLY A 230 -3.48 -10.42 6.18
CA GLY A 230 -2.72 -9.42 5.43
C GLY A 230 -1.73 -8.65 6.30
N ILE A 231 -2.16 -8.16 7.47
CA ILE A 231 -1.27 -7.53 8.46
C ILE A 231 -0.22 -8.52 8.95
N GLY A 232 -0.63 -9.74 9.30
CA GLY A 232 0.23 -10.80 9.82
C GLY A 232 1.35 -11.21 8.87
N THR A 233 1.17 -11.11 7.55
CA THR A 233 2.26 -11.34 6.59
C THR A 233 3.43 -10.37 6.74
N ASN A 234 3.22 -9.21 7.38
CA ASN A 234 4.24 -8.20 7.64
C ASN A 234 4.84 -8.28 9.07
N SER A 235 4.56 -9.35 9.82
CA SER A 235 5.02 -9.51 11.21
C SER A 235 6.55 -9.42 11.36
N ILE A 236 7.31 -9.89 10.36
CA ILE A 236 8.79 -9.81 10.33
C ILE A 236 9.28 -8.36 10.50
N LYS A 237 8.49 -7.40 10.05
CA LYS A 237 8.77 -5.97 10.12
C LYS A 237 8.11 -5.31 11.34
N LEU A 238 6.86 -5.68 11.62
CA LEU A 238 6.06 -5.04 12.66
C LEU A 238 6.50 -5.45 14.07
N LEU A 239 6.85 -6.71 14.31
CA LEU A 239 7.20 -7.20 15.66
C LEU A 239 8.45 -6.52 16.23
N PRO A 240 9.58 -6.39 15.51
CA PRO A 240 10.74 -5.68 16.03
C PRO A 240 10.44 -4.20 16.34
N THR A 241 9.59 -3.57 15.52
CA THR A 241 9.17 -2.19 15.73
C THR A 241 8.30 -2.09 16.99
N PHE A 242 7.37 -3.02 17.18
CA PHE A 242 6.50 -3.09 18.35
C PHE A 242 7.31 -3.34 19.64
N GLU A 243 8.28 -4.25 19.60
CA GLU A 243 9.18 -4.52 20.72
C GLU A 243 10.05 -3.30 21.07
N TYR A 244 10.45 -2.50 20.08
CA TYR A 244 11.25 -1.29 20.31
C TYR A 244 10.41 -0.10 20.81
N THR A 245 9.10 -0.09 20.56
CA THR A 245 8.21 1.05 20.86
C THR A 245 8.25 1.49 22.34
N PRO A 246 8.28 0.61 23.37
CA PRO A 246 8.36 1.04 24.76
C PRO A 246 9.67 1.74 25.13
N TYR A 247 10.72 1.54 24.34
CA TYR A 247 12.06 2.08 24.59
C TYR A 247 12.34 3.37 23.82
N SER A 248 11.37 3.84 23.02
CA SER A 248 11.46 5.06 22.22
C SER A 248 10.25 5.94 22.46
N MET A 249 10.48 7.22 22.73
CA MET A 249 9.42 8.24 22.73
C MET A 249 9.09 8.75 21.30
N ARG A 250 9.74 8.18 20.29
CA ARG A 250 9.64 8.52 18.86
C ARG A 250 9.18 7.33 18.04
#